data_AF-A0A2V7HLF8-F1
#
_entry.id   AF-A0A2V7HLF8-F1
#
_cell.length_a   1.000
_cell.length_b   1.000
_cell.length_c   1.000
_cell.angle_alpha   90.00
_cell.angle_beta   90.00
_cell.angle_gamma   90.00
#
_symmetry.space_group_name_H-M   'P 1'
#
loop_
_entity.id
_entity.type
_entity.pdbx_description
1 polymer ?
#
loop_
_entity_poly.entity_id
_entity_poly.type
_entity_poly.pdbx_seq_one_letter_code
_entity_poly.pdbx_strand_id
1 'polypeptide(L)'
;MKQPLTSAQILTLVREIAPQNQPHSLDAAGNVRFEYSSADGTFEVALTQNGKIAARIERRGPAGTANEAPRAEAGVAAAPRAAATGNRALDRMVNLLRVLVSNKASDLHLRAGSPPMLRSSGEIANIPNEPALSSDEIEAMVHSVMLDHSRQEFKEINDSDFAYEIPGLARFRCNALRDRKGTGGVFRAIPAAVVTVEEMGVSAEVQRLCHLTKGLVLVTGPTGSGKSTTLCALIDLINRTRSDHVITIEDPIEFVHESKKCLITQRHVGVHTSSFKHALRAALREDPDIVLVGELRDLETVSMAIETAETGHLVFGTVHTSTAVSTVDRVIDQFPPDRQAQIRVMLSESLKGVISQVLCKKIGGGRVAAREIMLSTPSVSNLIREGKTFQLPSVLQTSRRLGMVTMNDALIELVDSKQVEPQEAYLKATDKVGIINMLKQRGKDVSFADPDDTRAAGASTDAQAKPAGKTR
;
A
#
# COMPACT_ATOMS: atom_id res chain seq x y z
N MET A 1 19.74 -32.08 -38.40
CA MET A 1 18.51 -31.69 -39.11
C MET A 1 17.45 -31.35 -38.08
N LYS A 2 16.97 -30.10 -38.01
CA LYS A 2 15.85 -29.74 -37.13
C LYS A 2 14.57 -30.33 -37.74
N GLN A 3 13.81 -31.10 -36.96
CA GLN A 3 12.51 -31.62 -37.42
C GLN A 3 11.58 -30.45 -37.75
N PRO A 4 10.83 -30.50 -38.88
CA PRO A 4 9.85 -29.47 -39.20
C PRO A 4 8.73 -29.47 -38.15
N LEU A 5 8.27 -28.28 -37.76
CA LEU A 5 7.18 -28.10 -36.80
C LEU A 5 5.90 -28.76 -37.32
N THR A 6 5.13 -29.34 -36.41
CA THR A 6 3.81 -29.91 -36.73
C THR A 6 2.78 -28.81 -36.92
N SER A 7 1.70 -29.08 -37.68
CA SER A 7 0.61 -28.12 -37.90
C SER A 7 0.00 -27.58 -36.60
N ALA A 8 -0.06 -28.40 -35.54
CA ALA A 8 -0.56 -28.00 -34.23
C ALA A 8 0.39 -27.01 -33.52
N GLN A 9 1.70 -27.23 -33.58
CA GLN A 9 2.69 -26.33 -33.01
C GLN A 9 2.72 -24.97 -33.72
N ILE A 10 2.55 -24.97 -35.05
CA ILE A 10 2.46 -23.74 -35.85
C ILE A 10 1.22 -22.92 -35.43
N LEU A 11 0.06 -23.57 -35.26
CA LEU A 11 -1.16 -22.89 -34.84
C LEU A 11 -1.07 -22.27 -33.44
N THR A 12 -0.44 -22.97 -32.49
CA THR A 12 -0.26 -22.45 -31.12
C THR A 12 0.63 -21.20 -31.12
N LEU A 13 1.77 -21.25 -31.80
CA LEU A 13 2.70 -20.12 -31.87
C LEU A 13 2.06 -18.90 -32.55
N VAL A 14 1.23 -19.12 -33.57
CA VAL A 14 0.55 -18.02 -34.27
C VAL A 14 -0.54 -17.39 -33.41
N ARG A 15 -1.29 -18.17 -32.61
CA ARG A 15 -2.29 -17.62 -31.68
C ARG A 15 -1.66 -16.76 -30.58
N GLU A 16 -0.43 -17.05 -30.17
CA GLU A 16 0.29 -16.26 -29.17
C GLU A 16 0.73 -14.89 -29.69
N ILE A 17 1.01 -14.78 -31.00
CA ILE A 17 1.51 -13.53 -31.62
C ILE A 17 0.44 -12.75 -32.40
N ALA A 18 -0.72 -13.36 -32.67
CA ALA A 18 -1.82 -12.69 -33.37
C ALA A 18 -2.53 -11.67 -32.44
N PRO A 19 -2.81 -10.44 -32.91
CA PRO A 19 -3.51 -9.45 -32.09
C PRO A 19 -4.93 -9.89 -31.76
N GLN A 20 -5.31 -9.89 -30.46
CA GLN A 20 -6.60 -10.44 -29.99
C GLN A 20 -7.84 -9.60 -30.37
N ASN A 21 -7.67 -8.43 -31.00
CA ASN A 21 -8.74 -7.47 -31.30
C ASN A 21 -9.05 -7.28 -32.80
N GLN A 22 -8.65 -8.21 -33.68
CA GLN A 22 -9.08 -8.20 -35.09
C GLN A 22 -9.93 -9.44 -35.41
N PRO A 23 -11.07 -9.30 -36.12
CA PRO A 23 -11.85 -10.44 -36.56
C PRO A 23 -11.00 -11.25 -37.54
N HIS A 24 -10.60 -12.46 -37.15
CA HIS A 24 -9.86 -13.37 -38.02
C HIS A 24 -10.79 -13.93 -39.10
N SER A 25 -11.17 -13.12 -40.09
CA SER A 25 -11.89 -13.63 -41.25
C SER A 25 -10.90 -14.41 -42.10
N LEU A 26 -10.97 -15.75 -41.99
CA LEU A 26 -10.44 -16.64 -43.01
C LEU A 26 -10.99 -16.18 -44.35
N ASP A 27 -10.12 -15.97 -45.35
CA ASP A 27 -10.62 -15.85 -46.72
C ASP A 27 -11.33 -17.17 -47.11
N ALA A 28 -12.09 -17.17 -48.22
CA ALA A 28 -12.84 -18.35 -48.67
C ALA A 28 -11.95 -19.60 -48.94
N ALA A 29 -10.63 -19.46 -48.89
CA ALA A 29 -9.63 -20.52 -49.03
C ALA A 29 -8.89 -20.86 -47.72
N GLY A 30 -9.26 -20.29 -46.58
CA GLY A 30 -8.70 -20.62 -45.26
C GLY A 30 -7.36 -19.93 -44.92
N ASN A 31 -7.01 -18.83 -45.60
CA ASN A 31 -5.77 -18.10 -45.33
C ASN A 31 -5.98 -16.93 -44.34
N VAL A 32 -4.93 -16.59 -43.58
CA VAL A 32 -4.92 -15.46 -42.62
C VAL A 32 -3.65 -14.64 -42.81
N ARG A 33 -3.75 -13.32 -42.81
CA ARG A 33 -2.60 -12.41 -42.76
C ARG A 33 -2.74 -11.40 -41.63
N PHE A 34 -1.66 -11.15 -40.90
CA PHE A 34 -1.60 -10.13 -39.87
C PHE A 34 -0.19 -9.56 -39.72
N GLU A 35 -0.09 -8.35 -39.20
CA GLU A 35 1.19 -7.73 -38.88
C GLU A 35 1.59 -8.04 -37.44
N TYR A 36 2.86 -8.38 -37.24
CA TYR A 36 3.48 -8.61 -35.95
C TYR A 36 4.65 -7.65 -35.78
N SER A 37 4.66 -6.88 -34.69
CA SER A 37 5.76 -5.97 -34.36
C SER A 37 6.53 -6.47 -33.15
N SER A 38 7.84 -6.60 -33.29
CA SER A 38 8.77 -6.89 -32.20
C SER A 38 9.84 -5.80 -32.10
N ALA A 39 10.72 -5.90 -31.11
CA ALA A 39 11.87 -5.00 -30.95
C ALA A 39 12.79 -4.95 -32.21
N ASP A 40 12.75 -5.99 -33.05
CA ASP A 40 13.58 -6.12 -34.26
C ASP A 40 12.90 -5.60 -35.55
N GLY A 41 11.65 -5.10 -35.46
CA GLY A 41 10.91 -4.49 -36.56
C GLY A 41 9.51 -5.07 -36.80
N THR A 42 8.88 -4.64 -37.89
CA THR A 42 7.54 -5.09 -38.28
C THR A 42 7.62 -6.19 -39.34
N PHE A 43 6.86 -7.26 -39.12
CA PHE A 43 6.80 -8.44 -39.96
C PHE A 43 5.36 -8.66 -40.45
N GLU A 44 5.21 -9.02 -41.71
CA GLU A 44 3.94 -9.53 -42.23
C GLU A 44 3.95 -11.06 -42.11
N VAL A 45 2.96 -11.60 -41.40
CA VAL A 45 2.79 -13.03 -41.18
C VAL A 45 1.59 -13.50 -42.00
N ALA A 46 1.83 -14.45 -42.90
CA ALA A 46 0.81 -15.07 -43.73
C ALA A 46 0.72 -16.58 -43.47
N LEU A 47 -0.49 -17.06 -43.19
CA LEU A 47 -0.83 -18.46 -43.04
C LEU A 47 -1.68 -18.93 -44.21
N THR A 48 -1.33 -20.07 -44.79
CA THR A 48 -2.11 -20.72 -45.85
C THR A 48 -2.44 -22.17 -45.50
N GLN A 49 -3.68 -22.59 -45.73
CA GLN A 49 -4.18 -23.93 -45.39
C GLN A 49 -4.66 -24.70 -46.63
N ASN A 50 -3.74 -25.37 -47.33
CA ASN A 50 -4.04 -26.27 -48.46
C ASN A 50 -3.64 -27.72 -48.11
N GLY A 51 -4.38 -28.36 -47.20
CA GLY A 51 -4.11 -29.73 -46.72
C GLY A 51 -2.91 -29.88 -45.75
N LYS A 52 -2.00 -28.90 -45.72
CA LYS A 52 -0.97 -28.68 -44.69
C LYS A 52 -0.89 -27.19 -44.35
N ILE A 53 -0.57 -26.85 -43.11
CA ILE A 53 -0.45 -25.45 -42.66
C ILE A 53 0.98 -24.97 -42.94
N ALA A 54 1.10 -23.89 -43.72
CA ALA A 54 2.37 -23.22 -43.97
C ALA A 54 2.31 -21.77 -43.48
N ALA A 55 3.37 -21.32 -42.81
CA ALA A 55 3.55 -19.95 -42.35
C ALA A 55 4.70 -19.28 -43.11
N ARG A 56 4.45 -18.10 -43.66
CA ARG A 56 5.45 -17.23 -44.29
C ARG A 56 5.56 -15.95 -43.47
N ILE A 57 6.77 -15.59 -43.08
CA ILE A 57 7.07 -14.39 -42.30
C ILE A 57 8.05 -13.56 -43.11
N GLU A 58 7.67 -12.34 -43.47
CA GLU A 58 8.53 -11.42 -44.22
C GLU A 58 8.72 -10.13 -43.45
N ARG A 59 9.97 -9.70 -43.31
CA ARG A 59 10.32 -8.43 -42.68
C ARG A 59 9.97 -7.30 -43.65
N ARG A 60 9.16 -6.35 -43.22
CA ARG A 60 8.84 -5.18 -44.04
C ARG A 60 10.04 -4.23 -44.03
N GLY A 61 10.59 -3.93 -45.19
CA GLY A 61 11.62 -2.89 -45.34
C GLY A 61 11.03 -1.50 -45.10
N PRO A 62 11.85 -0.49 -44.75
CA PRO A 62 11.37 0.89 -44.67
C PRO A 62 10.87 1.32 -46.06
N ALA A 63 9.65 1.87 -46.12
CA ALA A 63 9.00 2.23 -47.37
C ALA A 63 9.89 3.21 -48.19
N GLY A 64 10.35 2.75 -49.35
CA GLY A 64 11.15 3.53 -50.28
C GLY A 64 10.32 4.62 -50.97
N THR A 65 10.85 5.82 -51.02
CA THR A 65 10.33 6.98 -51.75
C THR A 65 10.61 6.80 -53.25
N ALA A 66 9.55 6.77 -54.07
CA ALA A 66 9.63 6.81 -55.52
C ALA A 66 9.07 8.14 -56.06
N ASN A 67 10.01 8.99 -56.46
CA ASN A 67 10.03 9.93 -57.59
C ASN A 67 8.70 10.35 -58.27
N GLU A 68 8.31 11.62 -58.12
CA GLU A 68 7.55 12.40 -59.12
C GLU A 68 7.95 13.89 -59.05
N ALA A 69 8.18 14.50 -60.21
CA ALA A 69 8.46 15.93 -60.40
C ALA A 69 7.35 16.56 -61.27
N PRO A 70 7.25 17.90 -61.36
CA PRO A 70 6.34 18.73 -60.57
C PRO A 70 5.09 19.16 -61.36
N ARG A 71 3.95 19.29 -60.66
CA ARG A 71 2.80 20.07 -61.15
C ARG A 71 2.35 21.08 -60.10
N ALA A 72 1.98 22.25 -60.61
CA ALA A 72 1.83 23.50 -59.92
C ALA A 72 0.63 23.56 -58.95
N GLU A 73 0.83 24.44 -57.96
CA GLU A 73 -0.05 25.02 -56.96
C GLU A 73 -1.58 24.92 -57.16
N ALA A 74 -2.26 24.40 -56.14
CA ALA A 74 -3.51 24.96 -55.62
C ALA A 74 -3.65 24.55 -54.14
N GLY A 75 -3.63 25.55 -53.25
CA GLY A 75 -3.50 25.38 -51.80
C GLY A 75 -4.70 24.73 -51.11
N VAL A 76 -4.41 24.03 -50.00
CA VAL A 76 -5.35 23.77 -48.90
C VAL A 76 -4.57 23.81 -47.57
N ALA A 77 -5.17 24.50 -46.60
CA ALA A 77 -4.61 24.91 -45.32
C ALA A 77 -4.07 23.75 -44.43
N ALA A 78 -2.99 24.06 -43.72
CA ALA A 78 -2.41 23.22 -42.68
C ALA A 78 -3.35 23.07 -41.47
N ALA A 79 -3.49 21.84 -40.97
CA ALA A 79 -4.03 21.56 -39.64
C ALA A 79 -2.92 21.00 -38.74
N PRO A 80 -2.50 21.74 -37.69
CA PRO A 80 -1.75 21.16 -36.57
C PRO A 80 -2.57 21.30 -35.28
N ARG A 81 -2.95 20.20 -34.61
CA ARG A 81 -3.54 20.33 -33.25
C ARG A 81 -3.44 19.15 -32.28
N ALA A 82 -2.87 18.00 -32.63
CA ALA A 82 -2.85 16.85 -31.72
C ALA A 82 -1.60 16.75 -30.81
N ALA A 83 -0.43 17.29 -31.22
CA ALA A 83 0.82 17.12 -30.45
C ALA A 83 1.10 18.23 -29.42
N ALA A 84 0.48 19.41 -29.55
CA ALA A 84 0.77 20.58 -28.70
C ALA A 84 0.00 20.59 -27.36
N THR A 85 -1.08 19.81 -27.24
CA THR A 85 -1.97 19.77 -26.08
C THR A 85 -1.46 18.86 -24.97
N GLY A 86 -0.79 17.74 -25.30
CA GLY A 86 -0.25 16.80 -24.32
C GLY A 86 0.81 17.43 -23.41
N ASN A 87 1.65 18.32 -23.95
CA ASN A 87 2.69 18.99 -23.17
C ASN A 87 2.11 20.03 -22.19
N ARG A 88 1.10 20.81 -22.61
CA ARG A 88 0.46 21.83 -21.77
C ARG A 88 -0.33 21.25 -20.60
N ALA A 89 -1.04 20.14 -20.82
CA ALA A 89 -1.80 19.48 -19.76
C ALA A 89 -0.87 18.89 -18.69
N LEU A 90 0.22 18.26 -19.12
CA LEU A 90 1.26 17.75 -18.22
C LEU A 90 1.92 18.88 -17.42
N ASP A 91 2.36 19.96 -18.08
CA ASP A 91 2.96 21.12 -17.44
C ASP A 91 2.02 21.72 -16.38
N ARG A 92 0.74 21.83 -16.72
CA ARG A 92 -0.28 22.32 -15.80
C ARG A 92 -0.46 21.40 -14.58
N MET A 93 -0.58 20.10 -14.81
CA MET A 93 -0.69 19.10 -13.74
C MET A 93 0.54 19.14 -12.82
N VAL A 94 1.74 19.12 -13.40
CA VAL A 94 3.02 19.20 -12.67
C VAL A 94 3.12 20.49 -11.86
N ASN A 95 2.67 21.63 -12.39
CA ASN A 95 2.65 22.90 -11.66
C ASN A 95 1.72 22.85 -10.44
N LEU A 96 0.51 22.27 -10.57
CA LEU A 96 -0.40 22.10 -9.43
C LEU A 96 0.19 21.17 -8.37
N LEU A 97 0.88 20.10 -8.77
CA LEU A 97 1.59 19.20 -7.84
C LEU A 97 2.77 19.91 -7.14
N ARG A 98 3.50 20.79 -7.83
CA ARG A 98 4.52 21.64 -7.21
C ARG A 98 3.92 22.61 -6.20
N VAL A 99 2.76 23.20 -6.50
CA VAL A 99 2.03 24.08 -5.58
C VAL A 99 1.57 23.31 -4.34
N LEU A 100 1.05 22.08 -4.51
CA LEU A 100 0.71 21.17 -3.41
C LEU A 100 1.90 20.98 -2.44
N VAL A 101 3.07 20.59 -2.98
CA VAL A 101 4.28 20.36 -2.16
C VAL A 101 4.78 21.65 -1.51
N SER A 102 4.83 22.76 -2.27
CA SER A 102 5.34 24.05 -1.78
C SER A 102 4.50 24.62 -0.64
N ASN A 103 3.19 24.39 -0.67
CA ASN A 103 2.27 24.78 0.40
C ASN A 103 2.26 23.81 1.59
N LYS A 104 3.04 22.72 1.55
CA LYS A 104 3.03 21.64 2.55
C LYS A 104 1.61 21.08 2.80
N ALA A 105 0.77 21.11 1.76
CA ALA A 105 -0.57 20.55 1.81
C ALA A 105 -0.51 19.02 1.67
N SER A 106 -1.49 18.31 2.24
CA SER A 106 -1.55 16.85 2.20
C SER A 106 -2.11 16.31 0.90
N ASP A 107 -3.14 16.96 0.36
CA ASP A 107 -3.86 16.49 -0.82
C ASP A 107 -4.22 17.67 -1.75
N LEU A 108 -4.15 17.43 -3.07
CA LEU A 108 -4.71 18.29 -4.13
C LEU A 108 -5.99 17.62 -4.64
N HIS A 109 -7.08 18.39 -4.69
CA HIS A 109 -8.37 17.96 -5.18
C HIS A 109 -8.73 18.72 -6.46
N LEU A 110 -9.04 17.97 -7.52
CA LEU A 110 -9.52 18.47 -8.80
C LEU A 110 -10.95 18.01 -9.02
N ARG A 111 -11.85 18.95 -9.29
CA ARG A 111 -13.27 18.67 -9.55
C ARG A 111 -13.83 19.65 -10.56
N ALA A 112 -14.57 19.13 -11.54
CA ALA A 112 -15.19 19.95 -12.58
C ALA A 112 -16.13 21.02 -11.98
N GLY A 113 -16.02 22.25 -12.50
CA GLY A 113 -16.75 23.44 -12.06
C GLY A 113 -16.26 24.03 -10.74
N SER A 114 -15.08 23.64 -10.26
CA SER A 114 -14.43 24.23 -9.07
C SER A 114 -12.97 24.57 -9.37
N PRO A 115 -12.38 25.58 -8.71
CA PRO A 115 -10.94 25.76 -8.70
C PRO A 115 -10.23 24.53 -8.14
N PRO A 116 -8.94 24.30 -8.48
CA PRO A 116 -8.11 23.35 -7.75
C PRO A 116 -8.12 23.69 -6.25
N MET A 117 -8.22 22.68 -5.40
CA MET A 117 -8.26 22.85 -3.95
C MET A 117 -7.14 22.08 -3.27
N LEU A 118 -6.60 22.63 -2.19
CA LEU A 118 -5.61 21.98 -1.34
C LEU A 118 -6.22 21.62 0.00
N ARG A 119 -5.83 20.47 0.55
CA ARG A 119 -6.05 20.13 1.94
C ARG A 119 -4.82 20.45 2.77
N SER A 120 -4.95 21.31 3.77
CA SER A 120 -3.89 21.63 4.72
C SER A 120 -4.41 21.48 6.15
N SER A 121 -3.72 20.71 6.99
CA SER A 121 -4.11 20.48 8.39
C SER A 121 -5.55 19.99 8.60
N GLY A 122 -6.12 19.31 7.60
CA GLY A 122 -7.48 18.77 7.63
C GLY A 122 -8.55 19.65 6.94
N GLU A 123 -8.25 20.91 6.64
CA GLU A 123 -9.16 21.84 6.00
C GLU A 123 -8.92 21.91 4.48
N ILE A 124 -9.99 22.03 3.68
CA ILE A 124 -9.90 22.19 2.23
C ILE A 124 -10.11 23.67 1.86
N ALA A 125 -9.21 24.24 1.05
CA ALA A 125 -9.32 25.59 0.53
C ALA A 125 -8.95 25.66 -0.96
N ASN A 126 -9.55 26.61 -1.69
CA ASN A 126 -9.19 26.88 -3.09
C ASN A 126 -7.77 27.42 -3.20
N ILE A 127 -7.05 27.06 -4.26
CA ILE A 127 -5.81 27.74 -4.62
C ILE A 127 -6.16 29.17 -5.09
N PRO A 128 -5.59 30.23 -4.48
CA PRO A 128 -5.91 31.60 -4.86
C PRO A 128 -5.60 31.88 -6.33
N ASN A 129 -6.45 32.69 -6.97
CA ASN A 129 -6.33 33.11 -8.37
C ASN A 129 -6.38 31.98 -9.42
N GLU A 130 -6.82 30.78 -9.04
CA GLU A 130 -7.03 29.69 -9.99
C GLU A 130 -8.49 29.65 -10.49
N PRO A 131 -8.73 29.57 -11.81
CA PRO A 131 -10.09 29.49 -12.34
C PRO A 131 -10.72 28.12 -12.08
N ALA A 132 -12.05 28.06 -12.19
CA ALA A 132 -12.75 26.79 -12.17
C ALA A 132 -12.34 25.93 -13.37
N LEU A 133 -12.06 24.64 -13.12
CA LEU A 133 -11.64 23.69 -14.14
C LEU A 133 -12.86 23.03 -14.81
N SER A 134 -12.80 22.84 -16.13
CA SER A 134 -13.75 21.99 -16.86
C SER A 134 -13.41 20.50 -16.72
N SER A 135 -14.38 19.62 -17.00
CA SER A 135 -14.14 18.17 -17.00
C SER A 135 -13.05 17.77 -18.00
N ASP A 136 -13.05 18.35 -19.20
CA ASP A 136 -12.10 18.03 -20.25
C ASP A 136 -10.66 18.45 -19.89
N GLU A 137 -10.50 19.59 -19.21
CA GLU A 137 -9.20 20.02 -18.69
C GLU A 137 -8.67 19.07 -17.62
N ILE A 138 -9.54 18.63 -16.69
CA ILE A 138 -9.16 17.67 -15.66
C ILE A 138 -8.80 16.33 -16.30
N GLU A 139 -9.60 15.86 -17.25
CA GLU A 139 -9.33 14.60 -17.96
C GLU A 139 -7.97 14.66 -18.67
N ALA A 140 -7.68 15.74 -19.41
CA ALA A 140 -6.38 15.92 -20.04
C ALA A 140 -5.21 15.92 -19.04
N MET A 141 -5.35 16.61 -17.90
CA MET A 141 -4.34 16.65 -16.84
C MET A 141 -4.14 15.29 -16.17
N VAL A 142 -5.22 14.63 -15.75
CA VAL A 142 -5.17 13.32 -15.08
C VAL A 142 -4.59 12.27 -16.02
N HIS A 143 -5.05 12.20 -17.27
CA HIS A 143 -4.50 11.27 -18.26
C HIS A 143 -3.00 11.50 -18.46
N SER A 144 -2.53 12.75 -18.47
CA SER A 144 -1.11 13.07 -18.71
C SER A 144 -0.14 12.43 -17.69
N VAL A 145 -0.63 12.10 -16.49
CA VAL A 145 0.16 11.48 -15.41
C VAL A 145 -0.20 10.00 -15.16
N MET A 146 -1.19 9.46 -15.87
CA MET A 146 -1.57 8.04 -15.81
C MET A 146 -0.68 7.18 -16.70
N LEU A 147 -0.34 5.99 -16.20
CA LEU A 147 0.24 4.88 -16.96
C LEU A 147 -0.84 4.20 -17.83
N ASP A 148 -0.43 3.52 -18.90
CA ASP A 148 -1.37 2.94 -19.89
C ASP A 148 -2.39 1.97 -19.28
N HIS A 149 -1.97 1.14 -18.32
CA HIS A 149 -2.88 0.23 -17.63
C HIS A 149 -3.93 0.99 -16.78
N SER A 150 -3.51 2.03 -16.05
CA SER A 150 -4.41 2.89 -15.27
C SER A 150 -5.39 3.65 -16.17
N ARG A 151 -4.95 4.06 -17.36
CA ARG A 151 -5.83 4.67 -18.37
C ARG A 151 -6.88 3.69 -18.86
N GLN A 152 -6.52 2.42 -19.03
CA GLN A 152 -7.45 1.40 -19.46
C GLN A 152 -8.46 1.06 -18.35
N GLU A 153 -7.98 0.87 -17.12
CA GLU A 153 -8.82 0.66 -15.94
C GLU A 153 -9.82 1.82 -15.77
N PHE A 154 -9.34 3.07 -15.80
CA PHE A 154 -10.19 4.24 -15.67
C PHE A 154 -11.28 4.32 -16.75
N LYS A 155 -10.98 3.88 -17.98
CA LYS A 155 -11.98 3.80 -19.06
C LYS A 155 -13.04 2.73 -18.80
N GLU A 156 -12.68 1.62 -18.18
CA GLU A 156 -13.56 0.48 -17.97
C GLU A 156 -14.46 0.65 -16.73
N ILE A 157 -13.88 1.10 -15.61
CA ILE A 157 -14.58 1.12 -14.31
C ILE A 157 -14.81 2.52 -13.74
N ASN A 158 -14.34 3.58 -14.43
CA ASN A 158 -14.48 5.00 -14.02
C ASN A 158 -13.77 5.38 -12.71
N ASP A 159 -12.84 4.54 -12.26
CA ASP A 159 -11.97 4.74 -11.09
C ASP A 159 -10.59 4.15 -11.40
N SER A 160 -9.51 4.75 -10.90
CA SER A 160 -8.18 4.15 -10.96
C SER A 160 -7.25 4.78 -9.92
N ASP A 161 -6.61 3.93 -9.11
CA ASP A 161 -5.54 4.30 -8.19
C ASP A 161 -4.17 4.07 -8.88
N PHE A 162 -3.29 5.06 -8.84
CA PHE A 162 -1.94 4.94 -9.39
C PHE A 162 -0.95 5.83 -8.64
N ALA A 163 0.34 5.67 -8.95
CA ALA A 163 1.39 6.53 -8.42
C ALA A 163 2.02 7.36 -9.54
N TYR A 164 2.36 8.61 -9.25
CA TYR A 164 3.12 9.48 -10.14
C TYR A 164 4.30 10.08 -9.38
N GLU A 165 5.45 10.21 -10.03
CA GLU A 165 6.66 10.74 -9.41
C GLU A 165 7.19 11.93 -10.18
N ILE A 166 7.53 12.99 -9.46
CA ILE A 166 8.30 14.11 -10.00
C ILE A 166 9.70 14.01 -9.38
N PRO A 167 10.72 13.60 -10.15
CA PRO A 167 12.08 13.44 -9.65
C PRO A 167 12.58 14.69 -8.94
N GLY A 168 13.17 14.52 -7.76
CA GLY A 168 13.69 15.60 -6.93
C GLY A 168 12.64 16.47 -6.24
N LEU A 169 11.34 16.17 -6.38
CA LEU A 169 10.25 16.88 -5.71
C LEU A 169 9.52 15.98 -4.71
N ALA A 170 8.72 15.04 -5.21
CA ALA A 170 7.90 14.14 -4.41
C ALA A 170 7.31 13.03 -5.27
N ARG A 171 6.86 11.96 -4.60
CA ARG A 171 5.96 10.95 -5.16
C ARG A 171 4.53 11.29 -4.76
N PHE A 172 3.58 10.92 -5.59
CA PHE A 172 2.17 11.20 -5.39
C PHE A 172 1.37 9.92 -5.52
N ARG A 173 0.46 9.69 -4.56
CA ARG A 173 -0.63 8.73 -4.73
C ARG A 173 -1.81 9.44 -5.36
N CYS A 174 -2.23 8.96 -6.52
CA CYS A 174 -3.26 9.56 -7.35
C CYS A 174 -4.48 8.64 -7.35
N ASN A 175 -5.66 9.19 -7.13
CA ASN A 175 -6.93 8.55 -7.43
C ASN A 175 -7.62 9.38 -8.52
N ALA A 176 -7.96 8.75 -9.64
CA ALA A 176 -8.79 9.34 -10.67
C ALA A 176 -10.19 8.76 -10.59
N LEU A 177 -11.20 9.62 -10.74
CA LEU A 177 -12.60 9.24 -10.54
C LEU A 177 -13.51 9.99 -11.51
N ARG A 178 -14.72 9.48 -11.75
CA ARG A 178 -15.80 10.25 -12.38
C ARG A 178 -16.94 10.50 -11.39
N ASP A 179 -17.39 11.75 -11.29
CA ASP A 179 -18.56 12.17 -10.51
C ASP A 179 -19.68 12.72 -11.44
N ARG A 180 -20.78 13.22 -10.85
CA ARG A 180 -21.91 13.79 -11.61
C ARG A 180 -21.53 14.97 -12.53
N LYS A 181 -20.41 15.64 -12.27
CA LYS A 181 -19.91 16.79 -13.03
C LYS A 181 -18.81 16.41 -14.03
N GLY A 182 -18.36 15.16 -14.04
CA GLY A 182 -17.35 14.65 -14.97
C GLY A 182 -16.12 14.12 -14.25
N THR A 183 -14.97 14.25 -14.91
CA THR A 183 -13.69 13.71 -14.41
C THR A 183 -13.17 14.51 -13.22
N GLY A 184 -12.63 13.80 -12.22
CA GLY A 184 -12.03 14.34 -11.02
C GLY A 184 -10.72 13.62 -10.69
N GLY A 185 -9.97 14.19 -9.75
CA GLY A 185 -8.74 13.56 -9.28
C GLY A 185 -8.34 14.03 -7.87
N VAL A 186 -7.77 13.13 -7.10
CA VAL A 186 -7.21 13.40 -5.78
C VAL A 186 -5.74 12.96 -5.77
N PHE A 187 -4.84 13.87 -5.44
CA PHE A 187 -3.40 13.64 -5.45
C PHE A 187 -2.83 13.90 -4.07
N ARG A 188 -2.34 12.86 -3.41
CA ARG A 188 -1.69 12.95 -2.11
C ARG A 188 -0.18 13.02 -2.28
N ALA A 189 0.45 14.05 -1.73
CA ALA A 189 1.90 14.13 -1.68
C ALA A 189 2.45 13.11 -0.68
N ILE A 190 3.41 12.30 -1.12
CA ILE A 190 4.14 11.37 -0.28
C ILE A 190 5.54 11.96 -0.04
N PRO A 191 5.93 12.22 1.23
CA PRO A 191 7.24 12.78 1.54
C PRO A 191 8.38 11.92 1.01
N ALA A 192 9.40 12.57 0.43
CA ALA A 192 10.58 11.89 -0.10
C ALA A 192 11.53 11.37 1.00
N ALA A 193 11.52 11.98 2.19
CA ALA A 193 12.44 11.62 3.26
C ALA A 193 11.84 10.57 4.20
N VAL A 194 12.59 9.48 4.43
CA VAL A 194 12.27 8.48 5.45
C VAL A 194 12.55 9.06 6.84
N VAL A 195 11.56 9.00 7.73
CA VAL A 195 11.74 9.32 9.16
C VAL A 195 12.33 8.09 9.84
N THR A 196 13.44 8.26 10.56
CA THR A 196 14.14 7.15 11.20
C THR A 196 13.40 6.60 12.43
N VAL A 197 13.74 5.38 12.86
CA VAL A 197 13.14 4.76 14.05
C VAL A 197 13.44 5.56 15.31
N GLU A 198 14.61 6.21 15.37
CA GLU A 198 15.05 7.07 16.46
C GLU A 198 14.21 8.35 16.53
N GLU A 199 14.02 9.03 15.40
CA GLU A 199 13.19 10.25 15.31
C GLU A 199 11.71 9.98 15.63
N MET A 200 11.21 8.79 15.28
CA MET A 200 9.83 8.38 15.58
C MET A 200 9.61 7.89 17.03
N GLY A 201 10.68 7.79 17.82
CA GLY A 201 10.61 7.23 19.17
C GLY A 201 10.19 5.77 19.21
N VAL A 202 10.61 4.96 18.23
CA VAL A 202 10.37 3.51 18.27
C VAL A 202 11.30 2.88 19.30
N SER A 203 10.75 2.13 20.25
CA SER A 203 11.52 1.55 21.36
C SER A 203 12.59 0.56 20.88
N ALA A 204 13.66 0.42 21.67
CA ALA A 204 14.76 -0.50 21.35
C ALA A 204 14.25 -1.94 21.20
N GLU A 205 13.22 -2.33 21.94
CA GLU A 205 12.60 -3.65 21.88
C GLU A 205 11.96 -3.95 20.53
N VAL A 206 11.28 -2.96 19.94
CA VAL A 206 10.73 -3.08 18.59
C VAL A 206 11.86 -3.08 17.55
N GLN A 207 12.88 -2.24 17.72
CA GLN A 207 14.04 -2.22 16.82
C GLN A 207 14.79 -3.57 16.78
N ARG A 208 14.84 -4.31 17.90
CA ARG A 208 15.43 -5.66 17.93
C ARG A 208 14.72 -6.66 17.02
N LEU A 209 13.43 -6.45 16.70
CA LEU A 209 12.71 -7.30 15.76
C LEU A 209 13.32 -7.25 14.34
N CYS A 210 13.92 -6.12 13.95
CA CYS A 210 14.62 -5.96 12.67
C CYS A 210 15.90 -6.80 12.57
N HIS A 211 16.40 -7.36 13.67
CA HIS A 211 17.65 -8.11 13.71
C HIS A 211 17.42 -9.62 13.71
N LEU A 212 16.16 -10.05 13.75
CA LEU A 212 15.79 -11.46 13.66
C LEU A 212 16.13 -12.01 12.27
N THR A 213 16.47 -13.30 12.20
CA THR A 213 16.69 -13.99 10.94
C THR A 213 15.39 -14.44 10.29
N LYS A 214 14.37 -14.74 11.10
CA LYS A 214 13.06 -15.18 10.62
C LYS A 214 11.91 -14.86 11.57
N GLY A 215 10.70 -14.89 11.02
CA GLY A 215 9.45 -14.77 11.75
C GLY A 215 8.54 -13.69 11.20
N LEU A 216 7.38 -13.49 11.83
CA LEU A 216 6.34 -12.57 11.39
C LEU A 216 6.25 -11.38 12.36
N VAL A 217 6.38 -10.17 11.83
CA VAL A 217 6.20 -8.91 12.57
C VAL A 217 5.06 -8.13 11.94
N LEU A 218 4.06 -7.79 12.74
CA LEU A 218 2.86 -7.10 12.28
C LEU A 218 2.79 -5.68 12.81
N VAL A 219 2.58 -4.71 11.93
CA VAL A 219 2.23 -3.33 12.30
C VAL A 219 0.76 -3.10 12.00
N THR A 220 -0.04 -2.80 13.02
CA THR A 220 -1.50 -2.76 12.91
C THR A 220 -2.09 -1.45 13.38
N GLY A 221 -3.32 -1.20 12.97
CA GLY A 221 -4.06 0.01 13.31
C GLY A 221 -4.98 0.46 12.19
N PRO A 222 -5.88 1.42 12.47
CA PRO A 222 -6.81 1.94 11.48
C PRO A 222 -6.09 2.64 10.31
N THR A 223 -6.84 2.94 9.25
CA THR A 223 -6.34 3.77 8.15
C THR A 223 -5.83 5.12 8.67
N GLY A 224 -4.67 5.55 8.18
CA GLY A 224 -4.05 6.81 8.61
C GLY A 224 -3.42 6.77 10.00
N SER A 225 -3.24 5.60 10.62
CA SER A 225 -2.52 5.48 11.89
C SER A 225 -0.99 5.54 11.75
N GLY A 226 -0.45 5.63 10.53
CA GLY A 226 1.00 5.71 10.26
C GLY A 226 1.72 4.37 10.09
N LYS A 227 1.00 3.27 9.80
CA LYS A 227 1.59 1.92 9.67
C LYS A 227 2.72 1.87 8.64
N SER A 228 2.47 2.40 7.44
CA SER A 228 3.46 2.45 6.36
C SER A 228 4.68 3.28 6.76
N THR A 229 4.51 4.35 7.53
CA THR A 229 5.62 5.16 8.05
C THR A 229 6.46 4.37 9.06
N THR A 230 5.82 3.63 9.98
CA THR A 230 6.52 2.75 10.92
C THR A 230 7.30 1.67 10.17
N LEU A 231 6.66 0.97 9.22
CA LEU A 231 7.33 -0.06 8.43
C LEU A 231 8.48 0.50 7.60
N CYS A 232 8.29 1.64 6.94
CA CYS A 232 9.33 2.34 6.19
C CYS A 232 10.57 2.58 7.07
N ALA A 233 10.41 3.08 8.29
CA ALA A 233 11.55 3.28 9.18
C ALA A 233 12.22 1.97 9.63
N LEU A 234 11.44 0.91 9.88
CA LEU A 234 11.98 -0.40 10.26
C LEU A 234 12.79 -1.01 9.10
N ILE A 235 12.29 -0.91 7.87
CA ILE A 235 13.00 -1.36 6.66
C ILE A 235 14.24 -0.48 6.41
N ASP A 236 14.16 0.82 6.66
CA ASP A 236 15.34 1.69 6.57
C ASP A 236 16.41 1.35 7.62
N LEU A 237 16.01 1.02 8.85
CA LEU A 237 16.93 0.52 9.88
C LEU A 237 17.64 -0.75 9.39
N ILE A 238 16.88 -1.71 8.85
CA ILE A 238 17.42 -2.95 8.25
C ILE A 238 18.44 -2.59 7.15
N ASN A 239 18.04 -1.74 6.21
CA ASN A 239 18.87 -1.34 5.08
C ASN A 239 20.17 -0.62 5.48
N ARG A 240 20.20 0.05 6.65
CA ARG A 240 21.40 0.69 7.20
C ARG A 240 22.30 -0.26 8.00
N THR A 241 21.74 -1.32 8.57
CA THR A 241 22.42 -2.13 9.60
C THR A 241 22.73 -3.56 9.16
N ARG A 242 22.05 -4.10 8.15
CA ARG A 242 22.18 -5.48 7.65
C ARG A 242 22.74 -5.51 6.23
N SER A 243 22.95 -6.70 5.66
CA SER A 243 23.48 -6.88 4.30
C SER A 243 22.70 -7.99 3.61
N ASP A 244 21.41 -7.72 3.46
CA ASP A 244 20.37 -8.69 3.12
C ASP A 244 19.67 -8.28 1.82
N HIS A 245 18.92 -9.20 1.22
CA HIS A 245 17.97 -8.90 0.17
C HIS A 245 16.57 -8.68 0.76
N VAL A 246 16.05 -7.46 0.59
CA VAL A 246 14.72 -7.05 1.05
C VAL A 246 13.79 -6.88 -0.16
N ILE A 247 12.68 -7.62 -0.16
CA ILE A 247 11.63 -7.47 -1.17
C ILE A 247 10.41 -6.84 -0.52
N THR A 248 9.89 -5.74 -1.07
CA THR A 248 8.61 -5.15 -0.67
C THR A 248 7.55 -5.39 -1.74
N ILE A 249 6.34 -5.72 -1.31
CA ILE A 249 5.16 -5.90 -2.16
C ILE A 249 4.09 -4.96 -1.64
N GLU A 250 3.72 -3.96 -2.42
CA GLU A 250 2.92 -2.81 -1.98
C GLU A 250 1.85 -2.43 -3.02
N ASP A 251 0.79 -1.73 -2.57
CA ASP A 251 -0.35 -1.32 -3.40
C ASP A 251 -0.94 0.02 -2.89
N PRO A 252 -0.43 1.18 -3.37
CA PRO A 252 0.79 1.35 -4.15
C PRO A 252 2.05 1.39 -3.27
N ILE A 253 3.23 1.46 -3.90
CA ILE A 253 4.48 1.79 -3.18
C ILE A 253 4.36 3.19 -2.59
N GLU A 254 4.35 3.27 -1.25
CA GLU A 254 4.22 4.54 -0.53
C GLU A 254 5.59 5.22 -0.39
N PHE A 255 6.61 4.50 0.08
CA PHE A 255 7.96 5.04 0.29
C PHE A 255 8.97 4.36 -0.62
N VAL A 256 9.84 5.14 -1.26
CA VAL A 256 10.94 4.59 -2.06
C VAL A 256 12.18 4.43 -1.19
N HIS A 257 12.71 3.21 -1.18
CA HIS A 257 13.91 2.84 -0.44
C HIS A 257 15.08 2.69 -1.40
N GLU A 258 16.02 3.63 -1.35
CA GLU A 258 17.30 3.45 -2.04
C GLU A 258 18.12 2.34 -1.36
N SER A 259 18.79 1.51 -2.15
CA SER A 259 19.68 0.47 -1.61
C SER A 259 20.87 1.12 -0.89
N LYS A 260 21.10 0.73 0.36
CA LYS A 260 22.24 1.19 1.17
C LYS A 260 23.19 0.01 1.39
N LYS A 261 23.04 -0.73 2.49
CA LYS A 261 23.78 -1.98 2.70
C LYS A 261 22.98 -3.21 2.23
N CYS A 262 21.66 -3.11 2.20
CA CYS A 262 20.81 -4.15 1.64
C CYS A 262 20.52 -3.90 0.16
N LEU A 263 20.25 -4.98 -0.57
CA LEU A 263 19.60 -4.91 -1.87
C LEU A 263 18.10 -4.73 -1.64
N ILE A 264 17.51 -3.68 -2.21
CA ILE A 264 16.08 -3.40 -2.09
C ILE A 264 15.37 -3.62 -3.43
N THR A 265 14.34 -4.47 -3.42
CA THR A 265 13.45 -4.71 -4.57
C THR A 265 12.02 -4.36 -4.19
N GLN A 266 11.44 -3.30 -4.78
CA GLN A 266 10.05 -2.89 -4.48
C GLN A 266 9.10 -3.19 -5.64
N ARG A 267 8.01 -3.90 -5.35
CA ARG A 267 7.03 -4.36 -6.33
C ARG A 267 5.66 -3.75 -6.05
N HIS A 268 5.16 -2.98 -7.02
CA HIS A 268 3.82 -2.42 -7.00
C HIS A 268 2.84 -3.41 -7.62
N VAL A 269 1.83 -3.84 -6.87
CA VAL A 269 0.71 -4.64 -7.38
C VAL A 269 -0.04 -3.86 -8.47
N GLY A 270 -0.46 -4.53 -9.54
CA GLY A 270 -1.06 -3.90 -10.73
C GLY A 270 -0.03 -3.36 -11.74
N VAL A 271 1.21 -3.05 -11.31
CA VAL A 271 2.25 -2.48 -12.20
C VAL A 271 3.41 -3.46 -12.45
N HIS A 272 4.04 -3.95 -11.39
CA HIS A 272 5.20 -4.87 -11.45
C HIS A 272 4.79 -6.34 -11.23
N THR A 273 3.57 -6.58 -10.77
CA THR A 273 3.03 -7.90 -10.44
C THR A 273 1.50 -7.85 -10.44
N SER A 274 0.83 -8.95 -10.75
CA SER A 274 -0.64 -8.99 -10.87
C SER A 274 -1.39 -9.04 -9.53
N SER A 275 -0.78 -9.56 -8.48
CA SER A 275 -1.38 -9.66 -7.14
C SER A 275 -0.34 -9.83 -6.05
N PHE A 276 -0.73 -9.58 -4.79
CA PHE A 276 0.09 -9.89 -3.61
C PHE A 276 0.53 -11.36 -3.58
N LYS A 277 -0.41 -12.29 -3.81
CA LYS A 277 -0.15 -13.73 -3.88
C LYS A 277 0.91 -14.07 -4.94
N HIS A 278 0.76 -13.56 -6.15
CA HIS A 278 1.71 -13.85 -7.23
C HIS A 278 3.09 -13.31 -6.90
N ALA A 279 3.15 -12.07 -6.40
CA ALA A 279 4.38 -11.41 -6.00
C ALA A 279 5.09 -12.16 -4.87
N LEU A 280 4.36 -12.57 -3.83
CA LEU A 280 4.93 -13.29 -2.68
C LEU A 280 5.45 -14.66 -3.09
N ARG A 281 4.74 -15.36 -3.99
CA ARG A 281 5.22 -16.64 -4.55
C ARG A 281 6.50 -16.49 -5.37
N ALA A 282 6.58 -15.41 -6.16
CA ALA A 282 7.75 -15.12 -6.97
C ALA A 282 8.94 -14.72 -6.08
N ALA A 283 8.70 -13.87 -5.08
CA ALA A 283 9.68 -13.41 -4.11
C ALA A 283 10.43 -14.59 -3.46
N LEU A 284 9.76 -15.69 -3.10
CA LEU A 284 10.43 -16.88 -2.52
C LEU A 284 11.47 -17.55 -3.43
N ARG A 285 11.54 -17.21 -4.72
CA ARG A 285 12.56 -17.67 -5.68
C ARG A 285 13.54 -16.58 -6.10
N GLU A 286 13.42 -15.40 -5.50
CA GLU A 286 14.26 -14.24 -5.76
C GLU A 286 15.38 -14.10 -4.69
N ASP A 287 15.61 -15.17 -3.91
CA ASP A 287 16.59 -15.21 -2.80
C ASP A 287 16.44 -14.05 -1.79
N PRO A 288 15.24 -13.82 -1.20
CA PRO A 288 15.06 -12.79 -0.20
C PRO A 288 15.49 -13.29 1.17
N ASP A 289 16.01 -12.40 2.01
CA ASP A 289 16.09 -12.64 3.45
C ASP A 289 14.85 -12.09 4.17
N ILE A 290 14.33 -10.97 3.65
CA ILE A 290 13.26 -10.19 4.28
C ILE A 290 12.18 -9.85 3.26
N VAL A 291 10.92 -10.06 3.63
CA VAL A 291 9.77 -9.73 2.78
C VAL A 291 8.83 -8.78 3.52
N LEU A 292 8.51 -7.65 2.92
CA LEU A 292 7.43 -6.77 3.37
C LEU A 292 6.19 -7.01 2.50
N VAL A 293 5.07 -7.33 3.14
CA VAL A 293 3.77 -7.43 2.51
C VAL A 293 2.91 -6.26 2.98
N GLY A 294 2.57 -5.35 2.06
CA GLY A 294 1.92 -4.08 2.36
C GLY A 294 0.65 -4.23 3.20
N GLU A 295 -0.18 -5.23 2.90
CA GLU A 295 -1.34 -5.58 3.72
C GLU A 295 -1.70 -7.07 3.62
N LEU A 296 -2.06 -7.66 4.76
CA LEU A 296 -2.51 -9.06 4.85
C LEU A 296 -4.04 -9.10 4.91
N ARG A 297 -4.70 -8.96 3.75
CA ARG A 297 -6.17 -8.87 3.65
C ARG A 297 -6.88 -10.20 3.44
N ASP A 298 -6.33 -11.00 2.54
CA ASP A 298 -6.95 -12.25 2.09
C ASP A 298 -6.27 -13.47 2.69
N LEU A 299 -7.04 -14.56 2.82
CA LEU A 299 -6.60 -15.81 3.42
C LEU A 299 -5.32 -16.34 2.76
N GLU A 300 -5.23 -16.26 1.44
CA GLU A 300 -4.09 -16.83 0.71
C GLU A 300 -2.80 -16.06 0.99
N THR A 301 -2.86 -14.72 0.98
CA THR A 301 -1.73 -13.85 1.33
C THR A 301 -1.31 -14.07 2.79
N VAL A 302 -2.27 -14.18 3.73
CA VAL A 302 -1.97 -14.47 5.15
C VAL A 302 -1.31 -15.84 5.31
N SER A 303 -1.83 -16.88 4.68
CA SER A 303 -1.27 -18.25 4.74
C SER A 303 0.17 -18.25 4.26
N MET A 304 0.42 -17.64 3.09
CA MET A 304 1.75 -17.58 2.51
C MET A 304 2.72 -16.76 3.37
N ALA A 305 2.27 -15.67 4.00
CA ALA A 305 3.10 -14.88 4.90
C ALA A 305 3.53 -15.68 6.15
N ILE A 306 2.60 -16.44 6.74
CA ILE A 306 2.89 -17.33 7.89
C ILE A 306 3.86 -18.43 7.48
N GLU A 307 3.62 -19.11 6.35
CA GLU A 307 4.51 -20.15 5.82
C GLU A 307 5.91 -19.60 5.51
N THR A 308 5.99 -18.40 4.92
CA THR A 308 7.26 -17.72 4.59
C THR A 308 8.05 -17.40 5.87
N ALA A 309 7.36 -16.91 6.90
CA ALA A 309 7.94 -16.62 8.21
C ALA A 309 8.43 -17.88 8.94
N GLU A 310 7.74 -19.01 8.76
CA GLU A 310 8.11 -20.31 9.34
C GLU A 310 9.36 -20.89 8.64
N THR A 311 9.39 -20.79 7.31
CA THR A 311 10.39 -21.42 6.42
C THR A 311 11.74 -20.72 6.35
N GLY A 312 11.96 -19.63 7.07
CA GLY A 312 13.30 -19.05 7.24
C GLY A 312 13.42 -17.55 6.98
N HIS A 313 12.35 -16.87 6.61
CA HIS A 313 12.39 -15.46 6.23
C HIS A 313 11.84 -14.56 7.34
N LEU A 314 12.33 -13.32 7.40
CA LEU A 314 11.69 -12.30 8.23
C LEU A 314 10.60 -11.59 7.41
N VAL A 315 9.36 -11.69 7.86
CA VAL A 315 8.20 -11.13 7.18
C VAL A 315 7.65 -9.95 7.98
N PHE A 316 7.51 -8.82 7.33
CA PHE A 316 6.78 -7.67 7.85
C PHE A 316 5.43 -7.55 7.14
N GLY A 317 4.38 -7.26 7.89
CA GLY A 317 3.05 -7.08 7.32
C GLY A 317 2.20 -6.05 8.05
N THR A 318 1.13 -5.60 7.40
CA THR A 318 0.09 -4.81 8.08
C THR A 318 -1.26 -5.52 8.14
N VAL A 319 -2.00 -5.23 9.20
CA VAL A 319 -3.39 -5.67 9.41
C VAL A 319 -4.21 -4.51 9.97
N HIS A 320 -5.48 -4.42 9.60
CA HIS A 320 -6.39 -3.33 10.01
C HIS A 320 -7.16 -3.64 11.30
N THR A 321 -6.41 -3.93 12.37
CA THR A 321 -6.91 -4.21 13.72
C THR A 321 -6.41 -3.16 14.70
N SER A 322 -7.18 -2.90 15.77
CA SER A 322 -6.88 -1.83 16.71
C SER A 322 -6.01 -2.24 17.90
N THR A 323 -5.89 -3.54 18.17
CA THR A 323 -5.10 -4.09 19.30
C THR A 323 -4.28 -5.29 18.87
N ALA A 324 -3.24 -5.61 19.63
CA ALA A 324 -2.37 -6.75 19.39
C ALA A 324 -3.12 -8.08 19.51
N VAL A 325 -4.03 -8.18 20.48
CA VAL A 325 -4.86 -9.38 20.71
C VAL A 325 -5.85 -9.58 19.56
N SER A 326 -6.60 -8.53 19.18
CA SER A 326 -7.54 -8.63 18.05
C SER A 326 -6.84 -8.90 16.73
N THR A 327 -5.56 -8.52 16.59
CA THR A 327 -4.72 -8.89 15.44
C THR A 327 -4.52 -10.40 15.35
N VAL A 328 -4.19 -11.05 16.47
CA VAL A 328 -4.01 -12.51 16.51
C VAL A 328 -5.31 -13.21 16.15
N ASP A 329 -6.42 -12.81 16.78
CA ASP A 329 -7.73 -13.39 16.51
C ASP A 329 -8.12 -13.20 15.03
N ARG A 330 -7.95 -11.98 14.48
CA ARG A 330 -8.26 -11.69 13.07
C ARG A 330 -7.42 -12.51 12.09
N VAL A 331 -6.15 -12.78 12.40
CA VAL A 331 -5.30 -13.63 11.54
C VAL A 331 -5.84 -15.07 11.54
N ILE A 332 -6.25 -15.60 12.70
CA ILE A 332 -6.78 -16.97 12.83
C ILE A 332 -8.18 -17.09 12.20
N ASP A 333 -9.07 -16.12 12.47
CA ASP A 333 -10.48 -16.16 12.09
C ASP A 333 -10.72 -16.06 10.58
N GLN A 334 -9.71 -15.65 9.81
CA GLN A 334 -9.76 -15.70 8.35
C GLN A 334 -9.77 -17.13 7.81
N PHE A 335 -9.31 -18.11 8.59
CA PHE A 335 -9.24 -19.50 8.17
C PHE A 335 -10.51 -20.29 8.53
N PRO A 336 -10.92 -21.25 7.68
CA PRO A 336 -11.98 -22.21 7.99
C PRO A 336 -11.75 -22.91 9.34
N PRO A 337 -12.81 -23.20 10.12
CA PRO A 337 -12.69 -23.75 11.48
C PRO A 337 -11.81 -25.01 11.59
N ASP A 338 -11.82 -25.87 10.58
CA ASP A 338 -11.00 -27.08 10.49
C ASP A 338 -9.49 -26.80 10.38
N ARG A 339 -9.10 -25.62 9.89
CA ARG A 339 -7.69 -25.20 9.73
C ARG A 339 -7.19 -24.32 10.87
N GLN A 340 -8.08 -23.70 11.64
CA GLN A 340 -7.69 -22.74 12.68
C GLN A 340 -6.74 -23.32 13.73
N ALA A 341 -6.91 -24.60 14.10
CA ALA A 341 -6.01 -25.26 15.05
C ALA A 341 -4.57 -25.34 14.53
N GLN A 342 -4.39 -25.72 13.26
CA GLN A 342 -3.08 -25.75 12.61
C GLN A 342 -2.48 -24.34 12.52
N ILE A 343 -3.28 -23.35 12.10
CA ILE A 343 -2.81 -21.97 11.98
C ILE A 343 -2.41 -21.38 13.32
N ARG A 344 -3.10 -21.71 14.42
CA ARG A 344 -2.67 -21.30 15.77
C ARG A 344 -1.28 -21.82 16.11
N VAL A 345 -0.98 -23.07 15.76
CA VAL A 345 0.35 -23.65 15.98
C VAL A 345 1.40 -22.90 15.16
N MET A 346 1.18 -22.78 13.85
CA MET A 346 2.11 -22.08 12.94
C MET A 346 2.32 -20.61 13.36
N LEU A 347 1.25 -19.90 13.71
CA LEU A 347 1.31 -18.52 14.18
C LEU A 347 2.05 -18.40 15.51
N SER A 348 1.86 -19.35 16.43
CA SER A 348 2.57 -19.34 17.72
C SER A 348 4.09 -19.44 17.58
N GLU A 349 4.58 -20.04 16.49
CA GLU A 349 6.01 -20.25 16.24
C GLU A 349 6.60 -19.13 15.37
N SER A 350 5.85 -18.69 14.37
CA SER A 350 6.27 -17.66 13.42
C SER A 350 6.15 -16.24 13.98
N LEU A 351 5.10 -15.88 14.73
CA LEU A 351 4.88 -14.52 15.23
C LEU A 351 5.99 -14.09 16.20
N LYS A 352 6.56 -12.90 15.96
CA LYS A 352 7.65 -12.29 16.76
C LYS A 352 7.21 -11.02 17.47
N GLY A 353 6.29 -10.26 16.89
CA GLY A 353 5.70 -9.11 17.56
C GLY A 353 4.53 -8.51 16.79
N VAL A 354 3.67 -7.82 17.53
CA VAL A 354 2.57 -7.01 17.01
C VAL A 354 2.69 -5.60 17.58
N ILE A 355 2.74 -4.60 16.70
CA ILE A 355 2.80 -3.19 17.04
C ILE A 355 1.49 -2.54 16.58
N SER A 356 0.55 -2.36 17.49
CA SER A 356 -0.73 -1.70 17.21
C SER A 356 -0.63 -0.21 17.51
N GLN A 357 -0.97 0.64 16.53
CA GLN A 357 -0.72 2.07 16.63
C GLN A 357 -1.94 2.94 16.31
N VAL A 358 -2.01 4.09 16.98
CA VAL A 358 -2.93 5.19 16.71
C VAL A 358 -2.16 6.51 16.69
N LEU A 359 -2.59 7.47 15.87
CA LEU A 359 -2.03 8.83 15.88
C LEU A 359 -2.88 9.76 16.75
N CYS A 360 -2.21 10.42 17.68
CA CYS A 360 -2.74 11.47 18.54
C CYS A 360 -2.33 12.85 18.02
N LYS A 361 -3.22 13.84 18.16
CA LYS A 361 -2.84 15.25 17.98
C LYS A 361 -1.84 15.67 19.05
N LYS A 362 -0.74 16.31 18.64
CA LYS A 362 0.30 16.79 19.57
C LYS A 362 -0.04 18.21 20.04
N ILE A 363 0.23 18.49 21.32
CA ILE A 363 0.24 19.86 21.87
C ILE A 363 1.30 20.67 21.13
N GLY A 364 0.92 21.85 20.62
CA GLY A 364 1.79 22.69 19.79
C GLY A 364 1.82 22.32 18.30
N GLY A 365 0.98 21.37 17.86
CA GLY A 365 0.81 21.01 16.45
C GLY A 365 1.56 19.75 16.03
N GLY A 366 1.08 19.16 14.92
CA GLY A 366 1.57 17.87 14.44
C GLY A 366 0.89 16.66 15.10
N ARG A 367 1.48 15.48 14.93
CA ARG A 367 0.94 14.20 15.42
C ARG A 367 2.05 13.36 16.06
N VAL A 368 1.68 12.53 17.02
CA VAL A 368 2.56 11.54 17.66
C VAL A 368 1.83 10.20 17.73
N ALA A 369 2.57 9.09 17.59
CA ALA A 369 1.99 7.76 17.63
C ALA A 369 2.01 7.18 19.05
N ALA A 370 0.85 6.74 19.53
CA ALA A 370 0.77 5.81 20.65
C ALA A 370 0.84 4.38 20.11
N ARG A 371 1.68 3.54 20.72
CA ARG A 371 1.97 2.18 20.23
C ARG A 371 1.78 1.17 21.35
N GLU A 372 0.81 0.29 21.18
CA GLU A 372 0.73 -0.96 21.92
C GLU A 372 1.72 -1.97 21.32
N ILE A 373 2.50 -2.62 22.17
CA ILE A 373 3.60 -3.50 21.75
C ILE A 373 3.45 -4.84 22.44
N MET A 374 3.11 -5.88 21.66
CA MET A 374 3.12 -7.26 22.11
C MET A 374 4.31 -7.98 21.46
N LEU A 375 5.21 -8.52 22.28
CA LEU A 375 6.36 -9.30 21.81
C LEU A 375 6.09 -10.80 21.98
N SER A 376 6.62 -11.63 21.10
CA SER A 376 6.45 -13.07 21.24
C SER A 376 7.34 -13.61 22.35
N THR A 377 6.73 -14.06 23.43
CA THR A 377 7.37 -14.79 24.54
C THR A 377 6.87 -16.24 24.54
N PRO A 378 7.52 -17.17 25.26
CA PRO A 378 6.99 -18.52 25.41
C PRO A 378 5.55 -18.55 25.95
N SER A 379 5.21 -17.64 26.87
CA SER A 379 3.85 -17.50 27.40
C SER A 379 2.85 -17.04 26.35
N VAL A 380 3.19 -16.02 25.55
CA VAL A 380 2.33 -15.55 24.45
C VAL A 380 2.14 -16.66 23.42
N SER A 381 3.22 -17.34 23.02
CA SER A 381 3.19 -18.45 22.06
C SER A 381 2.28 -19.58 22.55
N ASN A 382 2.39 -19.97 23.82
CA ASN A 382 1.55 -21.02 24.39
C ASN A 382 0.07 -20.62 24.43
N LEU A 383 -0.26 -19.38 24.81
CA LEU A 383 -1.64 -18.91 24.80
C LEU A 383 -2.25 -18.89 23.40
N ILE A 384 -1.48 -18.50 22.38
CA ILE A 384 -1.92 -18.56 20.98
C ILE A 384 -2.16 -20.02 20.58
N ARG A 385 -1.21 -20.92 20.86
CA ARG A 385 -1.30 -22.35 20.53
C ARG A 385 -2.53 -23.02 21.16
N GLU A 386 -2.81 -22.71 22.42
CA GLU A 386 -3.93 -23.26 23.19
C GLU A 386 -5.28 -22.56 22.89
N GLY A 387 -5.31 -21.52 22.05
CA GLY A 387 -6.52 -20.77 21.76
C GLY A 387 -7.04 -19.93 22.95
N LYS A 388 -6.15 -19.56 23.87
CA LYS A 388 -6.46 -18.75 25.06
C LYS A 388 -6.09 -17.28 24.87
N THR A 389 -6.36 -16.74 23.68
CA THR A 389 -6.00 -15.36 23.29
C THR A 389 -6.62 -14.31 24.21
N PHE A 390 -7.79 -14.59 24.80
CA PHE A 390 -8.44 -13.75 25.81
C PHE A 390 -7.59 -13.49 27.07
N GLN A 391 -6.54 -14.28 27.34
CA GLN A 391 -5.61 -14.07 28.46
C GLN A 391 -4.40 -13.19 28.09
N LEU A 392 -4.17 -12.92 26.80
CA LEU A 392 -3.07 -12.09 26.33
C LEU A 392 -3.07 -10.65 26.91
N PRO A 393 -4.22 -9.98 27.14
CA PRO A 393 -4.21 -8.65 27.77
C PRO A 393 -3.49 -8.64 29.13
N SER A 394 -3.71 -9.66 29.96
CA SER A 394 -3.06 -9.76 31.28
C SER A 394 -1.55 -10.01 31.16
N VAL A 395 -1.12 -10.79 30.16
CA VAL A 395 0.30 -11.00 29.87
C VAL A 395 0.96 -9.70 29.41
N LEU A 396 0.29 -8.95 28.52
CA LEU A 396 0.74 -7.65 28.02
C LEU A 396 0.94 -6.65 29.16
N GLN A 397 -0.01 -6.56 30.10
CA GLN A 397 0.04 -5.70 31.27
C GLN A 397 1.21 -6.06 32.22
N THR A 398 1.44 -7.34 32.45
CA THR A 398 2.43 -7.82 33.44
C THR A 398 3.86 -7.93 32.91
N SER A 399 4.04 -7.82 31.59
CA SER A 399 5.33 -8.06 30.91
C SER A 399 6.07 -6.77 30.50
N ARG A 400 5.76 -5.63 31.13
CA ARG A 400 6.38 -4.33 30.81
C ARG A 400 7.92 -4.35 30.80
N ARG A 401 8.53 -5.10 31.72
CA ARG A 401 9.99 -5.30 31.81
C ARG A 401 10.62 -5.93 30.57
N LEU A 402 9.83 -6.61 29.73
CA LEU A 402 10.28 -7.20 28.46
C LEU A 402 10.12 -6.24 27.28
N GLY A 403 9.59 -5.02 27.52
CA GLY A 403 9.27 -4.03 26.49
C GLY A 403 7.85 -4.10 25.96
N MET A 404 6.97 -4.89 26.59
CA MET A 404 5.56 -4.85 26.26
C MET A 404 4.90 -3.59 26.80
N VAL A 405 3.98 -3.02 26.03
CA VAL A 405 3.28 -1.79 26.40
C VAL A 405 1.83 -1.93 25.98
N THR A 406 0.89 -1.66 26.89
CA THR A 406 -0.54 -1.59 26.54
C THR A 406 -0.86 -0.27 25.84
N MET A 407 -1.94 -0.22 25.04
CA MET A 407 -2.33 1.04 24.41
C MET A 407 -2.57 2.17 25.42
N ASN A 408 -3.23 1.88 26.55
CA ASN A 408 -3.49 2.88 27.58
C ASN A 408 -2.20 3.36 28.27
N ASP A 409 -1.24 2.48 28.54
CA ASP A 409 0.08 2.87 29.05
C ASP A 409 0.81 3.81 28.08
N ALA A 410 0.80 3.49 26.78
CA ALA A 410 1.41 4.33 25.76
C ALA A 410 0.75 5.71 25.66
N LEU A 411 -0.58 5.77 25.71
CA LEU A 411 -1.33 7.04 25.70
C LEU A 411 -1.03 7.88 26.94
N ILE A 412 -0.97 7.26 28.11
CA ILE A 412 -0.67 7.94 29.37
C ILE A 412 0.76 8.47 29.39
N GLU A 413 1.73 7.74 28.85
CA GLU A 413 3.11 8.23 28.72
C GLU A 413 3.20 9.49 27.85
N LEU A 414 2.39 9.59 26.79
CA LEU A 414 2.29 10.81 25.98
C LEU A 414 1.63 11.98 26.72
N VAL A 415 0.68 11.70 27.61
CA VAL A 415 0.07 12.73 28.49
C VAL A 415 1.06 13.20 29.56
N ASP A 416 1.77 12.27 30.19
CA ASP A 416 2.75 12.57 31.24
C ASP A 416 3.94 13.36 30.70
N SER A 417 4.39 13.05 29.47
CA SER A 417 5.41 13.81 28.74
C SER A 417 4.89 15.13 28.12
N LYS A 418 3.64 15.51 28.38
CA LYS A 418 2.99 16.74 27.88
C LYS A 418 3.00 16.85 26.35
N GLN A 419 2.97 15.73 25.65
CA GLN A 419 2.87 15.70 24.19
C GLN A 419 1.42 15.67 23.72
N VAL A 420 0.51 15.10 24.51
CA VAL A 420 -0.90 14.89 24.14
C VAL A 420 -1.80 15.34 25.30
N GLU A 421 -2.93 15.98 24.97
CA GLU A 421 -3.93 16.37 25.96
C GLU A 421 -4.68 15.14 26.53
N PRO A 422 -5.07 15.14 27.82
CA PRO A 422 -5.86 14.04 28.40
C PRO A 422 -7.11 13.67 27.60
N GLN A 423 -7.79 14.66 27.03
CA GLN A 423 -8.97 14.45 26.19
C GLN A 423 -8.65 13.66 24.91
N GLU A 424 -7.56 14.01 24.23
CA GLU A 424 -7.13 13.28 23.02
C GLU A 424 -6.74 11.84 23.36
N ALA A 425 -6.05 11.62 24.49
CA ALA A 425 -5.74 10.27 24.97
C ALA A 425 -7.01 9.44 25.22
N TYR A 426 -8.01 10.02 25.90
CA TYR A 426 -9.31 9.38 26.10
C TYR A 426 -10.00 9.06 24.78
N LEU A 427 -10.04 9.99 23.81
CA LEU A 427 -10.67 9.76 22.50
C LEU A 427 -10.03 8.59 21.74
N LYS A 428 -8.70 8.44 21.84
CA LYS A 428 -7.94 7.39 21.14
C LYS A 428 -7.88 6.04 21.88
N ALA A 429 -8.10 6.02 23.18
CA ALA A 429 -8.11 4.79 23.97
C ALA A 429 -9.24 3.84 23.53
N THR A 430 -8.93 2.54 23.47
CA THR A 430 -9.95 1.49 23.28
C THR A 430 -10.62 1.13 24.60
N ASP A 431 -9.84 1.04 25.68
CA ASP A 431 -10.37 0.87 27.05
C ASP A 431 -10.57 2.24 27.70
N LYS A 432 -11.79 2.77 27.54
CA LYS A 432 -12.23 4.08 28.06
C LYS A 432 -12.23 4.13 29.59
N VAL A 433 -12.63 3.05 30.24
CA VAL A 433 -12.72 2.98 31.70
C VAL A 433 -11.32 2.98 32.31
N GLY A 434 -10.42 2.17 31.77
CA GLY A 434 -9.03 2.10 32.22
C GLY A 434 -8.30 3.43 32.06
N ILE A 435 -8.42 4.10 30.90
CA ILE A 435 -7.74 5.38 30.68
C ILE A 435 -8.24 6.47 31.65
N ILE A 436 -9.55 6.52 31.94
CA ILE A 436 -10.12 7.46 32.93
C ILE A 436 -9.50 7.22 34.31
N ASN A 437 -9.44 5.96 34.75
CA ASN A 437 -8.84 5.62 36.03
C ASN A 437 -7.36 6.03 36.11
N MET A 438 -6.59 5.78 35.06
CA MET A 438 -5.17 6.16 34.99
C MET A 438 -4.97 7.68 34.98
N LEU A 439 -5.86 8.44 34.34
CA LEU A 439 -5.85 9.91 34.33
C LEU A 439 -6.22 10.48 35.72
N LYS A 440 -7.27 9.96 36.37
CA LYS A 440 -7.68 10.35 37.72
C LYS A 440 -6.56 10.13 38.74
N GLN A 441 -5.88 8.98 38.69
CA GLN A 441 -4.73 8.68 39.56
C GLN A 441 -3.57 9.68 39.42
N ARG A 442 -3.47 10.35 38.27
CA ARG A 442 -2.48 11.39 37.98
C ARG A 442 -2.99 12.82 38.24
N GLY A 443 -4.17 12.96 38.83
CA GLY A 443 -4.83 14.24 39.07
C GLY A 443 -5.15 15.01 37.78
N LYS A 444 -5.33 14.30 36.65
CA LYS A 444 -5.73 14.91 35.39
C LYS A 444 -7.24 15.12 35.36
N ASP A 445 -7.67 16.21 34.74
CA ASP A 445 -9.09 16.42 34.48
C ASP A 445 -9.63 15.33 33.54
N VAL A 446 -10.84 14.88 33.83
CA VAL A 446 -11.59 13.88 33.06
C VAL A 446 -13.03 14.34 32.82
N SER A 447 -13.34 15.61 33.04
CA SER A 447 -14.68 16.21 32.84
C SER A 447 -15.20 16.08 31.41
N PHE A 448 -14.32 15.90 30.43
CA PHE A 448 -14.63 15.68 29.03
C PHE A 448 -15.08 14.24 28.71
N ALA A 449 -14.92 13.30 29.63
CA ALA A 449 -15.23 11.89 29.38
C ALA A 449 -16.76 11.66 29.37
N ASP A 450 -17.20 10.63 28.64
CA ASP A 450 -18.60 10.24 28.64
C ASP A 450 -19.09 9.93 30.08
N PRO A 451 -20.26 10.42 30.50
CA PRO A 451 -20.82 10.13 31.82
C PRO A 451 -20.94 8.63 32.12
N ASP A 452 -21.21 7.79 31.12
CA ASP A 452 -21.35 6.34 31.29
C ASP A 452 -20.00 5.70 31.62
N ASP A 453 -18.97 6.05 30.85
CA ASP A 453 -17.59 5.59 31.10
C ASP A 453 -17.09 6.07 32.46
N THR A 454 -17.41 7.31 32.84
CA THR A 454 -17.00 7.90 34.12
C THR A 454 -17.66 7.20 35.31
N ARG A 455 -18.93 6.80 35.17
CA ARG A 455 -19.66 6.01 36.18
C ARG A 455 -19.09 4.60 36.31
N ALA A 456 -18.82 3.94 35.18
CA ALA A 456 -18.19 2.62 35.17
C ALA A 456 -16.79 2.64 35.82
N ALA A 457 -16.00 3.69 35.56
CA ALA A 457 -14.71 3.92 36.20
C ALA A 457 -14.85 4.06 37.73
N GLY A 458 -15.80 4.86 38.21
CA GLY A 458 -16.07 5.01 39.65
C GLY A 458 -16.43 3.69 40.36
N ALA A 459 -17.28 2.87 39.75
CA ALA A 459 -17.67 1.57 40.30
C ALA A 459 -16.49 0.59 40.38
N SER A 460 -15.55 0.65 39.42
CA SER A 460 -14.35 -0.21 39.42
C SER A 460 -13.35 0.16 40.53
N THR A 461 -13.19 1.44 40.83
CA THR A 461 -12.34 1.91 41.94
C THR A 461 -12.91 1.54 43.30
N ASP A 462 -14.23 1.62 43.48
CA ASP A 462 -14.89 1.26 44.74
C ASP A 462 -14.88 -0.26 45.01
N ALA A 463 -14.91 -1.09 43.95
CA ALA A 463 -14.79 -2.54 44.05
C ALA A 463 -13.38 -3.00 44.47
N GLN A 464 -12.33 -2.30 44.05
CA GLN A 464 -10.95 -2.58 44.45
C GLN A 464 -10.60 -2.04 45.86
N ALA A 465 -11.34 -1.05 46.36
CA ALA A 465 -11.11 -0.43 47.66
C ALA A 465 -11.78 -1.15 48.86
N LYS A 466 -12.62 -2.17 48.64
CA LYS A 466 -13.18 -2.98 49.73
C LYS A 466 -12.15 -4.02 50.20
N PRO A 467 -11.62 -3.95 51.43
CA PRO A 467 -10.76 -4.99 51.95
C PRO A 467 -11.56 -6.28 52.09
N ALA A 468 -10.97 -7.41 51.68
CA ALA A 468 -11.51 -8.74 51.94
C ALA A 468 -11.84 -8.85 53.44
N GLY A 469 -13.14 -8.82 53.74
CA GLY A 469 -13.64 -8.85 55.10
C GLY A 469 -13.14 -10.11 55.80
N LYS A 470 -12.50 -9.92 56.95
CA LYS A 470 -12.11 -10.99 57.87
C LYS A 470 -13.31 -11.90 58.11
N THR A 471 -13.16 -13.15 57.68
CA THR A 471 -13.96 -14.29 58.12
C THR A 471 -13.90 -14.34 59.66
N ARG A 472 -15.06 -14.40 60.31
CA ARG A 472 -15.20 -14.87 61.68
C ARG A 472 -15.89 -16.22 61.65
#